data_AF-A0A3D2VMR7-F1
#
_entry.id   AF-A0A3D2VMR7-F1
#
_cell.length_a   1.000
_cell.length_b   1.000
_cell.length_c   1.000
_cell.angle_alpha   90.00
_cell.angle_beta   90.00
_cell.angle_gamma   90.00
#
_symmetry.space_group_name_H-M   'P 1'
#
loop_
_entity.id
_entity.type
_entity.pdbx_description
1 polymer ?
#
loop_
_entity_poly.entity_id
_entity_poly.type
_entity_poly.pdbx_seq_one_letter_code
_entity_poly.pdbx_strand_id
1 'polypeptide(L)'
;MLSHYYRYVSYEDLVGREPHDIAGPVLHHLRDALVRQHDDAVVSVFAPEVEHLGWSSHHSVVHVVAQDVPFLVESITAQIVRAGYAIHLVVHPIFGVERDDDGELGAITVGQSHEAAHHEAWIHVEIDRETDAAQLQQLADGIRMVLRDVRCAVDDWPKMLAQAERIAQELENTPPAIEPPEVAEASAMLRWLAADNFTFLGYREYALSGDDEDLQLRAVDGSGLGILRDNSGSSLTFSTLPAEVRRLALEPQLLVLTKANSRSTVHRSAYLDYVGVKVIDNRGKVIGERRFLGLFTAGAYNQSVRAIPYLSAKLDALLDAAGLSTASHSGREMVQFVETYPRDELFSISVSELLDVALQVANIQERRQVRVFVRPDDYAR
;
A
#
# COMPACT_ATOMS: atom_id res chain seq x y z
N MET A 1 21.27 18.69 19.78
CA MET A 1 20.16 18.69 18.81
C MET A 1 20.67 18.83 17.37
N LEU A 2 21.33 19.93 16.98
CA LEU A 2 21.76 20.19 15.60
C LEU A 2 22.55 19.03 14.94
N SER A 3 23.57 18.50 15.62
CA SER A 3 24.36 17.36 15.12
C SER A 3 23.56 16.07 14.94
N HIS A 4 22.50 15.88 15.74
CA HIS A 4 21.60 14.73 15.59
C HIS A 4 20.60 14.95 14.46
N TYR A 5 20.11 16.18 14.32
CA TYR A 5 19.17 16.57 13.27
C TYR A 5 19.74 16.26 11.88
N TYR A 6 21.01 16.64 11.64
CA TYR A 6 21.71 16.42 10.38
C TYR A 6 22.55 15.13 10.33
N ARG A 7 22.37 14.19 11.27
CA ARG A 7 23.27 13.04 11.46
C ARG A 7 23.45 12.18 10.20
N TYR A 8 22.42 12.04 9.39
CA TYR A 8 22.40 11.20 8.19
C TYR A 8 22.39 12.01 6.89
N VAL A 9 22.56 13.33 6.99
CA VAL A 9 22.63 14.21 5.82
C VAL A 9 24.03 14.19 5.26
N SER A 10 24.15 14.17 3.93
CA SER A 10 25.46 14.16 3.30
C SER A 10 26.19 15.48 3.55
N TYR A 11 27.52 15.44 3.57
CA TYR A 11 28.31 16.66 3.69
C TYR A 11 28.07 17.61 2.51
N GLU A 12 27.86 17.05 1.31
CA GLU A 12 27.64 17.83 0.08
C GLU A 12 26.36 18.68 0.15
N ASP A 13 25.31 18.20 0.82
CA ASP A 13 24.05 18.94 1.00
C ASP A 13 24.17 20.14 1.95
N LEU A 14 25.20 20.16 2.80
CA LEU A 14 25.44 21.19 3.82
C LEU A 14 26.54 22.18 3.43
N VAL A 15 27.42 21.81 2.50
CA VAL A 15 28.54 22.67 2.06
C VAL A 15 28.01 23.92 1.37
N GLY A 16 28.59 25.08 1.73
CA GLY A 16 28.27 26.36 1.11
C GLY A 16 27.03 27.04 1.71
N ARG A 17 26.34 26.42 2.68
CA ARG A 17 25.28 27.07 3.45
C ARG A 17 25.87 27.93 4.56
N GLU A 18 25.28 29.11 4.77
CA GLU A 18 25.64 29.97 5.89
C GLU A 18 25.17 29.33 7.22
N PRO A 19 25.84 29.57 8.35
CA PRO A 19 25.48 28.96 9.63
C PRO A 19 24.01 29.19 10.05
N HIS A 20 23.43 30.34 9.70
CA HIS A 20 22.05 30.66 10.00
C HIS A 20 21.05 29.91 9.10
N ASP A 21 21.42 29.55 7.87
CA ASP A 21 20.60 28.72 6.98
C ASP A 21 20.66 27.22 7.36
N ILE A 22 21.62 26.83 8.22
CA ILE A 22 21.67 25.50 8.85
C ILE A 22 20.90 25.48 10.17
N ALA A 23 21.03 26.52 11.00
CA ALA A 23 20.37 26.58 12.30
C ALA A 23 18.87 26.98 12.20
N GLY A 24 18.53 27.85 11.26
CA GLY A 24 17.20 28.41 11.05
C GLY A 24 16.11 27.36 10.83
N PRO A 25 16.28 26.39 9.90
CA PRO A 25 15.32 25.30 9.71
C PRO A 25 15.05 24.52 10.99
N VAL A 26 16.09 24.20 11.76
CA VAL A 26 15.98 23.41 13.00
C VAL A 26 15.24 24.18 14.09
N LEU A 27 15.52 25.47 14.25
CA LEU A 27 14.81 26.33 15.20
C LEU A 27 13.34 26.51 14.81
N HIS A 28 13.04 26.64 13.52
CA HIS A 28 11.68 26.71 13.03
C HIS A 28 10.94 25.39 13.24
N HIS A 29 11.57 24.25 12.97
CA HIS A 29 10.98 22.93 13.20
C HIS A 29 10.73 22.68 14.69
N LEU A 30 11.63 23.14 15.57
CA LEU A 30 11.41 23.13 17.02
C LEU A 30 10.19 23.97 17.41
N ARG A 31 9.99 25.12 16.77
CA ARG A 31 8.80 25.95 16.98
C ARG A 31 7.52 25.24 16.54
N ASP A 32 7.53 24.60 15.37
CA ASP A 32 6.41 23.77 14.89
C ASP A 32 6.09 22.65 15.90
N ALA A 33 7.11 22.07 16.52
CA ALA A 33 6.97 20.96 17.45
C ALA A 33 6.51 21.35 18.87
N LEU A 34 6.45 22.64 19.22
CA LEU A 34 6.18 23.08 20.59
C LEU A 34 4.84 22.59 21.11
N VAL A 35 3.80 22.56 20.28
CA VAL A 35 2.45 22.11 20.66
C VAL A 35 1.98 21.08 19.64
N ARG A 36 1.76 19.84 20.12
CA ARG A 36 1.21 18.75 19.32
C ARG A 36 0.38 17.83 20.21
N GLN A 37 -0.89 17.66 19.87
CA GLN A 37 -1.74 16.65 20.50
C GLN A 37 -1.24 15.25 20.14
N HIS A 38 -1.34 14.30 21.09
CA HIS A 38 -0.68 12.99 20.96
C HIS A 38 -0.98 12.27 19.63
N ASP A 39 -2.23 12.35 19.17
CA ASP A 39 -2.66 11.68 17.95
C ASP A 39 -2.33 12.49 16.69
N ASP A 40 -2.21 13.81 16.76
CA ASP A 40 -2.13 14.67 15.56
C ASP A 40 -0.70 14.84 15.03
N ALA A 41 -0.59 15.09 13.72
CA ALA A 41 0.66 15.51 13.11
C ALA A 41 0.64 17.03 12.85
N VAL A 42 1.76 17.69 13.14
CA VAL A 42 1.97 19.09 12.73
C VAL A 42 2.55 19.08 11.33
N VAL A 43 1.98 19.86 10.41
CA VAL A 43 2.46 20.00 9.03
C VAL A 43 2.52 21.49 8.69
N SER A 44 3.73 21.96 8.37
CA SER A 44 4.00 23.33 7.93
C SER A 44 4.66 23.29 6.55
N VAL A 45 4.14 24.05 5.60
CA VAL A 45 4.67 24.13 4.22
C VAL A 45 4.82 25.60 3.86
N PHE A 46 6.04 26.06 3.61
CA PHE A 46 6.34 27.49 3.48
C PHE A 46 7.59 27.76 2.64
N ALA A 47 7.70 28.96 2.08
CA ALA A 47 8.93 29.45 1.46
C ALA A 47 9.69 30.34 2.45
N PRO A 48 10.89 29.96 2.92
CA PRO A 48 11.63 30.76 3.89
C PRO A 48 12.19 32.06 3.30
N GLU A 49 11.98 33.15 4.03
CA GLU A 49 12.48 34.49 3.73
C GLU A 49 13.12 35.11 4.97
N VAL A 50 14.28 35.73 4.80
CA VAL A 50 15.08 36.30 5.91
C VAL A 50 14.28 37.30 6.74
N GLU A 51 13.48 38.15 6.09
CA GLU A 51 12.69 39.20 6.74
C GLU A 51 11.65 38.65 7.73
N HIS A 52 11.11 37.46 7.46
CA HIS A 52 10.05 36.86 8.27
C HIS A 52 10.57 35.80 9.24
N LEU A 53 11.58 35.02 8.83
CA LEU A 53 12.01 33.83 9.55
C LEU A 53 13.46 33.87 10.03
N GLY A 54 14.24 34.87 9.63
CA GLY A 54 15.65 35.02 10.01
C GLY A 54 16.61 34.05 9.31
N TRP A 55 16.12 33.31 8.31
CA TRP A 55 16.90 32.43 7.43
C TRP A 55 16.25 32.34 6.06
N SER A 56 17.00 31.86 5.07
CA SER A 56 16.47 31.67 3.72
C SER A 56 16.86 30.31 3.15
N SER A 57 16.09 29.88 2.16
CA SER A 57 16.46 28.77 1.30
C SER A 57 16.06 29.12 -0.12
N HIS A 58 16.77 28.58 -1.10
CA HIS A 58 16.34 28.63 -2.49
C HIS A 58 15.11 27.76 -2.74
N HIS A 59 14.76 26.89 -1.80
CA HIS A 59 13.67 25.93 -1.85
C HIS A 59 12.48 26.35 -0.99
N SER A 60 11.31 25.78 -1.28
CA SER A 60 10.23 25.74 -0.28
C SER A 60 10.45 24.56 0.64
N VAL A 61 9.94 24.66 1.86
CA VAL A 61 10.21 23.72 2.95
C VAL A 61 8.92 23.13 3.47
N VAL A 62 8.95 21.82 3.67
CA VAL A 62 7.93 21.03 4.35
C VAL A 62 8.50 20.57 5.68
N HIS A 63 7.85 20.93 6.78
CA HIS A 63 8.10 20.35 8.10
C HIS A 63 6.93 19.47 8.51
N VAL A 64 7.25 18.31 9.07
CA VAL A 64 6.30 17.40 9.67
C VAL A 64 6.82 16.94 11.03
N VAL A 65 5.99 17.08 12.06
CA VAL A 65 6.22 16.49 13.38
C VAL A 65 5.10 15.50 13.64
N ALA A 66 5.45 14.21 13.77
CA ALA A 66 4.50 13.13 13.99
C ALA A 66 5.08 12.08 14.95
N GLN A 67 4.22 11.24 15.52
CA GLN A 67 4.64 10.02 16.21
C GLN A 67 5.45 9.15 15.25
N ASP A 68 6.59 8.61 15.71
CA ASP A 68 7.44 7.73 14.89
C ASP A 68 6.75 6.38 14.64
N VAL A 69 6.27 6.19 13.41
CA VAL A 69 5.60 4.97 12.94
C VAL A 69 6.12 4.59 11.54
N PRO A 70 5.99 3.34 11.10
CA PRO A 70 6.42 2.92 9.77
C PRO A 70 5.79 3.74 8.63
N PHE A 71 6.52 3.85 7.51
CA PHE A 71 6.08 4.43 6.24
C PHE A 71 5.94 5.96 6.17
N LEU A 72 6.23 6.73 7.22
CA LEU A 72 6.05 8.18 7.21
C LEU A 72 6.83 8.86 6.09
N VAL A 73 8.15 8.65 6.04
CA VAL A 73 9.04 9.33 5.10
C VAL A 73 8.67 8.97 3.67
N GLU A 74 8.48 7.68 3.37
CA GLU A 74 8.15 7.23 2.02
C GLU A 74 6.76 7.70 1.57
N SER A 75 5.79 7.80 2.50
CA SER A 75 4.44 8.30 2.18
C SER A 75 4.44 9.82 1.91
N ILE A 76 5.15 10.60 2.73
CA ILE A 76 5.27 12.07 2.55
C ILE A 76 5.98 12.37 1.22
N THR A 77 7.13 11.73 0.98
CA THR A 77 7.90 11.95 -0.26
C THR A 77 7.09 11.55 -1.49
N ALA A 78 6.35 10.43 -1.44
CA ALA A 78 5.45 10.04 -2.53
C ALA A 78 4.32 11.06 -2.78
N GLN A 79 3.82 11.72 -1.73
CA GLN A 79 2.80 12.76 -1.87
C GLN A 79 3.34 14.04 -2.47
N ILE A 80 4.54 14.47 -2.05
CA ILE A 80 5.24 15.63 -2.61
C ILE A 80 5.47 15.45 -4.10
N VAL A 81 5.99 14.29 -4.51
CA VAL A 81 6.22 13.97 -5.92
C VAL A 81 4.90 13.90 -6.70
N ARG A 82 3.82 13.36 -6.10
CA ARG A 82 2.49 13.33 -6.72
C ARG A 82 1.93 14.74 -6.96
N ALA A 83 2.22 15.68 -6.08
CA ALA A 83 1.86 17.09 -6.24
C ALA A 83 2.70 17.82 -7.29
N GLY A 84 3.71 17.16 -7.88
CA GLY A 84 4.51 17.69 -8.99
C GLY A 84 5.80 18.38 -8.56
N TYR A 85 6.18 18.29 -7.28
CA TYR A 85 7.40 18.92 -6.77
C TYR A 85 8.58 17.94 -6.76
N ALA A 86 9.75 18.40 -7.23
CA ALA A 86 11.00 17.69 -7.00
C ALA A 86 11.47 17.87 -5.56
N ILE A 87 12.15 16.85 -5.03
CA ILE A 87 12.74 16.85 -3.69
C ILE A 87 14.24 17.08 -3.82
N HIS A 88 14.75 18.07 -3.09
CA HIS A 88 16.17 18.45 -3.08
C HIS A 88 16.90 17.95 -1.84
N LEU A 89 16.22 17.88 -0.70
CA LEU A 89 16.79 17.40 0.56
C LEU A 89 15.71 16.76 1.43
N VAL A 90 16.04 15.66 2.11
CA VAL A 90 15.21 15.05 3.15
C VAL A 90 16.04 14.89 4.41
N VAL A 91 15.55 15.41 5.53
CA VAL A 91 16.16 15.28 6.86
C VAL A 91 15.08 14.76 7.80
N HIS A 92 15.29 13.58 8.39
CA HIS A 92 14.24 12.91 9.17
C HIS A 92 14.73 12.34 10.52
N PRO A 93 15.32 13.16 11.40
CA PRO A 93 15.72 12.70 12.72
C PRO A 93 14.53 12.19 13.55
N ILE A 94 14.84 11.20 14.40
CA ILE A 94 13.92 10.70 15.42
C ILE A 94 14.37 11.25 16.77
N PHE A 95 13.43 11.78 17.54
CA PHE A 95 13.66 12.29 18.89
C PHE A 95 12.79 11.56 19.91
N GLY A 96 13.35 11.26 21.08
CA GLY A 96 12.54 10.94 22.25
C GLY A 96 11.97 12.22 22.83
N VAL A 97 10.70 12.25 23.20
CA VAL A 97 10.06 13.47 23.73
C VAL A 97 9.21 13.19 24.97
N GLU A 98 9.12 14.20 25.82
CA GLU A 98 8.15 14.28 26.92
C GLU A 98 7.21 15.45 26.64
N ARG A 99 5.90 15.18 26.63
CA ARG A 99 4.84 16.18 26.46
C ARG A 99 3.90 16.15 27.67
N ASP A 100 3.29 17.28 27.99
CA ASP A 100 2.20 17.34 28.96
C ASP A 100 0.84 16.98 28.33
N ASP A 101 -0.22 17.00 29.14
CA ASP A 101 -1.58 16.66 28.73
C ASP A 101 -2.16 17.64 27.69
N ASP A 102 -1.63 18.87 27.62
CA ASP A 102 -2.00 19.90 26.64
C ASP A 102 -1.19 19.77 25.33
N GLY A 103 -0.26 18.80 25.26
CA GLY A 103 0.58 18.53 24.12
C GLY A 103 1.81 19.45 24.01
N GLU A 104 2.11 20.24 25.04
CA GLU A 104 3.28 21.10 25.07
C GLU A 104 4.55 20.27 25.24
N LEU A 105 5.60 20.61 24.49
CA LEU A 105 6.89 19.93 24.52
C LEU A 105 7.70 20.35 25.76
N GLY A 106 7.88 19.41 26.69
CA GLY A 106 8.67 19.63 27.91
C GLY A 106 10.17 19.34 27.73
N ALA A 107 10.50 18.17 27.20
CA ALA A 107 11.89 17.73 27.04
C ALA A 107 12.13 16.96 25.73
N ILE A 108 13.36 17.07 25.20
CA ILE A 108 13.83 16.34 24.02
C ILE A 108 15.06 15.52 24.41
N THR A 109 15.00 14.22 24.16
CA THR A 109 16.12 13.28 24.32
C THR A 109 16.69 12.94 22.95
N VAL A 110 18.01 13.04 22.84
CA VAL A 110 18.76 12.80 21.61
C VAL A 110 19.30 11.37 21.60
N GLY A 111 19.10 10.66 20.48
CA GLY A 111 19.51 9.26 20.32
C GLY A 111 18.39 8.28 20.67
N GLN A 112 18.55 7.01 20.25
CA GLN A 112 17.65 5.92 20.62
C GLN A 112 17.93 5.50 22.08
N SER A 113 17.62 6.37 23.04
CA SER A 113 17.47 5.91 24.41
C SER A 113 16.10 5.27 24.53
N HIS A 114 16.05 3.98 24.83
CA HIS A 114 14.80 3.24 25.11
C HIS A 114 14.03 3.80 26.33
N GLU A 115 14.57 4.79 27.03
CA GLU A 115 13.98 5.41 28.21
C GLU A 115 12.90 6.45 27.88
N ALA A 116 12.85 6.99 26.65
CA ALA A 116 11.83 7.94 26.26
C ALA A 116 10.46 7.25 26.07
N ALA A 117 9.41 7.77 26.71
CA ALA A 117 8.06 7.22 26.64
C ALA A 117 7.48 7.27 25.20
N HIS A 118 7.84 8.30 24.44
CA HIS A 118 7.36 8.52 23.07
C HIS A 118 8.48 8.95 22.15
N HIS A 119 8.43 8.46 20.90
CA HIS A 119 9.33 8.85 19.83
C HIS A 119 8.57 9.65 18.78
N GLU A 120 9.19 10.73 18.32
CA GLU A 120 8.66 11.56 17.24
C GLU A 120 9.62 11.58 16.07
N ALA A 121 9.06 11.43 14.87
CA ALA A 121 9.73 11.67 13.62
C ALA A 121 9.57 13.16 13.25
N TRP A 122 10.69 13.85 13.10
CA TRP A 122 10.74 15.24 12.67
C TRP A 122 11.28 15.27 11.26
N ILE A 123 10.42 15.47 10.28
CA ILE A 123 10.74 15.35 8.85
C ILE A 123 10.78 16.75 8.22
N HIS A 124 11.94 17.13 7.72
CA HIS A 124 12.16 18.33 6.94
C HIS A 124 12.48 17.95 5.50
N VAL A 125 11.74 18.52 4.56
CA VAL A 125 11.94 18.29 3.12
C VAL A 125 12.09 19.64 2.42
N GLU A 126 13.16 19.79 1.64
CA GLU A 126 13.31 20.91 0.71
C GLU A 126 12.79 20.49 -0.67
N ILE A 127 11.92 21.31 -1.26
CA ILE A 127 11.25 21.07 -2.54
C ILE A 127 11.46 22.23 -3.52
N ASP A 128 11.05 22.07 -4.77
CA ASP A 128 11.02 23.18 -5.72
C ASP A 128 10.34 24.41 -5.11
N ARG A 129 10.90 25.59 -5.37
CA ARG A 129 10.39 26.84 -4.81
C ARG A 129 8.99 27.09 -5.33
N GLU A 130 8.06 27.19 -4.39
CA GLU A 130 6.67 27.57 -4.62
C GLU A 130 6.35 28.81 -3.80
N THR A 131 5.73 29.80 -4.45
CA THR A 131 5.38 31.10 -3.85
C THR A 131 3.88 31.33 -3.77
N ASP A 132 3.08 30.50 -4.45
CA ASP A 132 1.63 30.53 -4.33
C ASP A 132 1.19 29.85 -3.02
N ALA A 133 0.68 30.66 -2.10
CA ALA A 133 0.17 30.20 -0.81
C ALA A 133 -0.96 29.16 -0.94
N ALA A 134 -1.78 29.22 -2.01
CA ALA A 134 -2.84 28.24 -2.23
C ALA A 134 -2.26 26.86 -2.58
N GLN A 135 -1.19 26.82 -3.39
CA GLN A 135 -0.51 25.57 -3.73
C GLN A 135 0.22 24.97 -2.52
N LEU A 136 0.91 25.80 -1.73
CA LEU A 136 1.55 25.37 -0.48
C LEU A 136 0.52 24.80 0.50
N GLN A 137 -0.64 25.45 0.64
CA GLN A 137 -1.72 24.97 1.49
C GLN A 137 -2.31 23.65 0.97
N GLN A 138 -2.53 23.52 -0.33
CA GLN A 138 -3.01 22.28 -0.95
C GLN A 138 -2.03 21.12 -0.72
N LEU A 139 -0.72 21.37 -0.82
CA LEU A 139 0.31 20.38 -0.50
C LEU A 139 0.24 19.99 0.98
N ALA A 140 0.13 20.96 1.89
CA ALA A 140 0.01 20.72 3.32
C ALA A 140 -1.22 19.84 3.66
N ASP A 141 -2.37 20.14 3.07
CA ASP A 141 -3.60 19.36 3.27
C ASP A 141 -3.49 17.94 2.71
N GLY A 142 -2.84 17.78 1.54
CA GLY A 142 -2.53 16.47 0.98
C GLY A 142 -1.62 15.64 1.89
N ILE A 143 -0.60 16.25 2.49
CA ILE A 143 0.31 15.59 3.44
C ILE A 143 -0.44 15.19 4.72
N ARG A 144 -1.30 16.07 5.27
CA ARG A 144 -2.13 15.75 6.46
C ARG A 144 -3.04 14.54 6.21
N MET A 145 -3.66 14.47 5.03
CA MET A 145 -4.48 13.32 4.64
C MET A 145 -3.65 12.03 4.55
N VAL A 146 -2.46 12.09 3.97
CA VAL A 146 -1.55 10.94 3.90
C VAL A 146 -1.09 10.47 5.27
N LEU A 147 -0.72 11.39 6.16
CA LEU A 147 -0.33 11.05 7.55
C LEU A 147 -1.46 10.40 8.32
N ARG A 148 -2.69 10.87 8.11
CA ARG A 148 -3.89 10.25 8.67
C ARG A 148 -4.09 8.82 8.15
N ASP A 149 -3.92 8.58 6.85
CA ASP A 149 -4.02 7.25 6.25
C ASP A 149 -2.94 6.29 6.80
N VAL A 150 -1.69 6.77 6.93
CA VAL A 150 -0.58 6.01 7.54
C VAL A 150 -0.95 5.58 8.95
N ARG A 151 -1.37 6.53 9.80
CA ARG A 151 -1.77 6.24 11.18
C ARG A 151 -2.90 5.21 11.24
N CYS A 152 -3.97 5.41 10.47
CA CYS A 152 -5.09 4.48 10.44
C CYS A 152 -4.66 3.07 10.01
N ALA A 153 -3.82 2.95 8.96
CA ALA A 153 -3.32 1.68 8.47
C ALA A 153 -2.44 0.97 9.52
N VAL A 154 -1.51 1.69 10.16
CA VAL A 154 -0.61 1.14 11.19
C VAL A 154 -1.39 0.71 12.44
N ASP A 155 -2.29 1.54 12.96
CA ASP A 155 -3.09 1.25 14.16
C ASP A 155 -3.98 0.01 13.98
N ASP A 156 -4.56 -0.17 12.79
CA ASP A 156 -5.44 -1.29 12.49
C ASP A 156 -4.74 -2.49 11.87
N TRP A 157 -3.44 -2.41 11.59
CA TRP A 157 -2.70 -3.52 11.00
C TRP A 157 -2.88 -4.84 11.78
N PRO A 158 -2.78 -4.87 13.14
CA PRO A 158 -3.06 -6.10 13.89
C PRO A 158 -4.49 -6.61 13.73
N LYS A 159 -5.47 -5.71 13.59
CA LYS A 159 -6.87 -6.08 13.38
C LYS A 159 -7.08 -6.66 11.98
N MET A 160 -6.44 -6.10 10.96
CA MET A 160 -6.51 -6.62 9.59
C MET A 160 -5.87 -8.00 9.47
N LEU A 161 -4.73 -8.24 10.14
CA LEU A 161 -4.15 -9.58 10.26
C LEU A 161 -5.11 -10.57 10.92
N ALA A 162 -5.72 -10.17 12.04
CA ALA A 162 -6.71 -11.01 12.73
C ALA A 162 -7.94 -11.31 11.85
N GLN A 163 -8.35 -10.38 10.99
CA GLN A 163 -9.41 -10.63 10.01
C GLN A 163 -9.00 -11.66 8.96
N ALA A 164 -7.79 -11.56 8.40
CA ALA A 164 -7.30 -12.55 7.42
C ALA A 164 -7.26 -13.97 8.02
N GLU A 165 -6.73 -14.11 9.25
CA GLU A 165 -6.69 -15.39 9.95
C GLU A 165 -8.10 -15.91 10.30
N ARG A 166 -9.00 -15.04 10.78
CA ARG A 166 -10.39 -15.40 11.07
C ARG A 166 -11.08 -15.95 9.81
N ILE A 167 -10.93 -15.27 8.67
CA ILE A 167 -11.55 -15.69 7.42
C ILE A 167 -10.97 -17.04 6.96
N ALA A 168 -9.65 -17.23 7.04
CA ALA A 168 -9.03 -18.51 6.71
C ALA A 168 -9.59 -19.65 7.58
N GLN A 169 -9.74 -19.42 8.88
CA GLN A 169 -10.28 -20.40 9.82
C GLN A 169 -11.78 -20.70 9.57
N GLU A 170 -12.56 -19.69 9.18
CA GLU A 170 -13.97 -19.86 8.81
C GLU A 170 -14.14 -20.72 7.56
N LEU A 171 -13.32 -20.50 6.53
CA LEU A 171 -13.33 -21.30 5.30
C LEU A 171 -13.05 -22.78 5.58
N GLU A 172 -12.18 -23.08 6.53
CA GLU A 172 -11.84 -24.47 6.89
C GLU A 172 -12.90 -25.14 7.76
N ASN A 173 -13.49 -24.40 8.69
CA ASN A 173 -14.48 -24.95 9.63
C ASN A 173 -15.88 -25.05 9.03
N THR A 174 -16.24 -24.11 8.16
CA THR A 174 -17.55 -24.02 7.51
C THR A 174 -17.36 -23.71 6.03
N PRO A 175 -16.88 -24.69 5.24
CA PRO A 175 -16.59 -24.48 3.84
C PRO A 175 -17.88 -24.10 3.06
N PRO A 176 -17.81 -23.10 2.17
CA PRO A 176 -18.93 -22.78 1.28
C PRO A 176 -19.19 -23.92 0.28
N ALA A 177 -20.31 -23.84 -0.46
CA ALA A 177 -20.67 -24.79 -1.50
C ALA A 177 -19.81 -24.63 -2.77
N ILE A 178 -18.50 -24.79 -2.63
CA ILE A 178 -17.43 -24.66 -3.65
C ILE A 178 -16.49 -25.87 -3.53
N GLU A 179 -15.70 -26.13 -4.56
CA GLU A 179 -14.77 -27.25 -4.60
C GLU A 179 -13.72 -27.19 -3.46
N PRO A 180 -13.47 -28.29 -2.72
CA PRO A 180 -12.53 -28.30 -1.59
C PRO A 180 -11.12 -27.78 -1.88
N PRO A 181 -10.50 -28.05 -3.05
CA PRO A 181 -9.19 -27.48 -3.39
C PRO A 181 -9.17 -25.95 -3.43
N GLU A 182 -10.24 -25.32 -3.91
CA GLU A 182 -10.34 -23.85 -3.98
C GLU A 182 -10.47 -23.24 -2.57
N VAL A 183 -11.21 -23.90 -1.68
CA VAL A 183 -11.31 -23.48 -0.27
C VAL A 183 -9.95 -23.56 0.42
N ALA A 184 -9.21 -24.67 0.22
CA ALA A 184 -7.88 -24.86 0.79
C ALA A 184 -6.85 -23.86 0.23
N GLU A 185 -6.91 -23.55 -1.06
CA GLU A 185 -6.08 -22.52 -1.70
C GLU A 185 -6.34 -21.14 -1.08
N ALA A 186 -7.61 -20.75 -0.95
CA ALA A 186 -8.00 -19.46 -0.39
C ALA A 186 -7.57 -19.32 1.08
N SER A 187 -7.77 -20.35 1.91
CA SER A 187 -7.35 -20.31 3.32
C SER A 187 -5.82 -20.25 3.44
N ALA A 188 -5.08 -21.05 2.66
CA ALA A 188 -3.63 -21.01 2.62
C ALA A 188 -3.10 -19.66 2.15
N MET A 189 -3.72 -19.06 1.13
CA MET A 189 -3.35 -17.75 0.60
C MET A 189 -3.54 -16.64 1.64
N LEU A 190 -4.66 -16.62 2.37
CA LEU A 190 -4.91 -15.64 3.43
C LEU A 190 -3.87 -15.72 4.55
N ARG A 191 -3.49 -16.92 4.97
CA ARG A 191 -2.41 -17.11 5.96
C ARG A 191 -1.06 -16.71 5.42
N TRP A 192 -0.78 -17.03 4.16
CA TRP A 192 0.45 -16.61 3.50
C TRP A 192 0.54 -15.08 3.42
N LEU A 193 -0.55 -14.37 3.08
CA LEU A 193 -0.61 -12.89 3.13
C LEU A 193 -0.31 -12.37 4.55
N ALA A 194 -0.91 -12.97 5.57
CA ALA A 194 -0.73 -12.61 6.97
C ALA A 194 0.70 -12.89 7.51
N ALA A 195 1.45 -13.76 6.85
CA ALA A 195 2.83 -14.11 7.21
C ALA A 195 3.86 -13.16 6.55
N ASP A 196 3.69 -11.85 6.73
CA ASP A 196 4.59 -10.77 6.23
C ASP A 196 4.78 -10.70 4.71
N ASN A 197 3.90 -11.33 3.94
CA ASN A 197 3.94 -11.25 2.48
C ASN A 197 3.05 -10.14 1.91
N PHE A 198 2.25 -9.50 2.75
CA PHE A 198 1.35 -8.43 2.37
C PHE A 198 1.33 -7.32 3.42
N THR A 199 1.57 -6.09 2.99
CA THR A 199 1.34 -4.90 3.81
C THR A 199 -0.14 -4.55 3.74
N PHE A 200 -0.91 -4.93 4.76
CA PHE A 200 -2.33 -4.59 4.88
C PHE A 200 -2.50 -3.10 5.15
N LEU A 201 -3.29 -2.42 4.31
CA LEU A 201 -3.55 -0.99 4.41
C LEU A 201 -5.02 -0.66 4.66
N GLY A 202 -5.94 -1.52 4.23
CA GLY A 202 -7.36 -1.36 4.54
C GLY A 202 -8.13 -2.66 4.45
N TYR A 203 -9.23 -2.75 5.21
CA TYR A 203 -10.17 -3.86 5.17
C TYR A 203 -11.60 -3.35 5.24
N ARG A 204 -12.52 -4.00 4.52
CA ARG A 204 -13.94 -3.73 4.63
C ARG A 204 -14.80 -4.89 4.16
N GLU A 205 -15.96 -5.06 4.79
CA GLU A 205 -16.97 -6.03 4.36
C GLU A 205 -18.08 -5.34 3.58
N TYR A 206 -18.57 -6.05 2.57
CA TYR A 206 -19.70 -5.62 1.75
C TYR A 206 -20.73 -6.74 1.65
N ALA A 207 -21.99 -6.39 1.81
CA ALA A 207 -23.13 -7.26 1.55
C ALA A 207 -23.70 -6.97 0.17
N LEU A 208 -23.96 -8.03 -0.59
CA LEU A 208 -24.69 -7.95 -1.85
C LEU A 208 -26.19 -8.02 -1.54
N SER A 209 -26.94 -7.00 -1.94
CA SER A 209 -28.37 -6.87 -1.66
C SER A 209 -29.14 -6.45 -2.91
N GLY A 210 -30.38 -6.91 -3.07
CA GLY A 210 -31.22 -6.62 -4.24
C GLY A 210 -31.47 -7.84 -5.13
N ASP A 211 -32.39 -7.68 -6.10
CA ASP A 211 -32.69 -8.67 -7.14
C ASP A 211 -31.72 -8.52 -8.32
N ASP A 212 -31.65 -9.49 -9.23
CA ASP A 212 -30.63 -9.56 -10.29
C ASP A 212 -30.52 -8.30 -11.18
N GLU A 213 -31.59 -7.50 -11.28
CA GLU A 213 -31.62 -6.22 -12.03
C GLU A 213 -31.18 -5.00 -11.18
N ASP A 214 -31.27 -5.07 -9.85
CA ASP A 214 -31.04 -3.98 -8.89
C ASP A 214 -30.06 -4.37 -7.76
N LEU A 215 -29.11 -5.25 -8.08
CA LEU A 215 -28.02 -5.62 -7.17
C LEU A 215 -27.26 -4.36 -6.72
N GLN A 216 -26.97 -4.29 -5.43
CA GLN A 216 -26.22 -3.23 -4.77
C GLN A 216 -25.19 -3.82 -3.81
N LEU A 217 -23.97 -3.31 -3.91
CA LEU A 217 -22.89 -3.63 -2.98
C LEU A 217 -22.93 -2.61 -1.83
N ARG A 218 -23.35 -3.03 -0.64
CA ARG A 218 -23.48 -2.16 0.54
C ARG A 218 -22.38 -2.45 1.54
N ALA A 219 -21.63 -1.43 1.93
CA ALA A 219 -20.66 -1.56 3.00
C ALA A 219 -21.36 -1.96 4.31
N VAL A 220 -20.80 -2.93 5.02
CA VAL A 220 -21.29 -3.32 6.35
C VAL A 220 -20.77 -2.30 7.35
N ASP A 221 -21.68 -1.66 8.10
CA ASP A 221 -21.32 -0.63 9.08
C ASP A 221 -20.39 -1.19 10.17
N GLY A 222 -19.37 -0.41 10.51
CA GLY A 222 -18.37 -0.78 11.53
C GLY A 222 -17.32 -1.81 11.06
N SER A 223 -17.38 -2.31 9.83
CA SER A 223 -16.39 -3.27 9.30
C SER A 223 -15.11 -2.62 8.76
N GLY A 224 -15.12 -1.32 8.52
CA GLY A 224 -14.01 -0.59 7.90
C GLY A 224 -12.78 -0.46 8.81
N LEU A 225 -11.61 -0.81 8.30
CA LEU A 225 -10.31 -0.70 8.97
C LEU A 225 -9.28 -0.02 8.07
N GLY A 226 -8.24 0.55 8.67
CA GLY A 226 -7.14 1.22 7.97
C GLY A 226 -7.63 2.39 7.12
N ILE A 227 -7.16 2.48 5.87
CA ILE A 227 -7.59 3.50 4.90
C ILE A 227 -9.08 3.40 4.52
N LEU A 228 -9.76 2.31 4.92
CA LEU A 228 -11.18 2.09 4.67
C LEU A 228 -12.07 2.36 5.90
N ARG A 229 -11.53 2.95 6.98
CA ARG A 229 -12.30 3.31 8.20
C ARG A 229 -13.49 4.23 7.91
N ASP A 230 -13.34 5.22 7.04
CA ASP A 230 -14.41 6.19 6.78
C ASP A 230 -15.52 5.61 5.90
N ASN A 231 -16.77 5.91 6.25
CA ASN A 231 -17.95 5.65 5.41
C ASN A 231 -18.02 6.53 4.14
N SER A 232 -17.03 7.38 3.87
CA SER A 232 -17.03 8.35 2.76
C SER A 232 -16.78 7.75 1.38
N GLY A 233 -16.35 6.48 1.32
CA GLY A 233 -16.26 5.72 0.08
C GLY A 233 -17.66 5.35 -0.41
N SER A 234 -18.15 6.11 -1.40
CA SER A 234 -19.44 5.97 -2.08
C SER A 234 -19.93 4.53 -2.15
N SER A 235 -21.19 4.30 -1.78
CA SER A 235 -21.93 3.13 -2.28
C SER A 235 -21.96 3.26 -3.81
N LEU A 236 -20.98 2.63 -4.47
CA LEU A 236 -21.03 2.46 -5.91
C LEU A 236 -22.24 1.59 -6.16
N THR A 237 -23.22 2.11 -6.88
CA THR A 237 -24.34 1.29 -7.30
C THR A 237 -23.74 0.21 -8.20
N PHE A 238 -23.91 -1.06 -7.84
CA PHE A 238 -23.29 -2.16 -8.58
C PHE A 238 -23.76 -2.17 -10.05
N SER A 239 -24.95 -1.61 -10.33
CA SER A 239 -25.47 -1.35 -11.68
C SER A 239 -24.67 -0.34 -12.51
N THR A 240 -23.84 0.53 -11.92
CA THR A 240 -22.95 1.44 -12.65
C THR A 240 -21.64 0.79 -13.08
N LEU A 241 -21.33 -0.42 -12.59
CA LEU A 241 -20.16 -1.17 -13.04
C LEU A 241 -20.38 -1.71 -14.47
N PRO A 242 -19.33 -1.79 -15.31
CA PRO A 242 -19.41 -2.47 -16.60
C PRO A 242 -19.97 -3.89 -16.46
N ALA A 243 -20.68 -4.37 -17.49
CA ALA A 243 -21.34 -5.68 -17.45
C ALA A 243 -20.37 -6.83 -17.14
N GLU A 244 -19.14 -6.76 -17.63
CA GLU A 244 -18.09 -7.75 -17.38
C GLU A 244 -17.67 -7.79 -15.91
N VAL A 245 -17.48 -6.63 -15.29
CA VAL A 245 -17.14 -6.51 -13.86
C VAL A 245 -18.26 -7.03 -12.98
N ARG A 246 -19.52 -6.81 -13.36
CA ARG A 246 -20.68 -7.38 -12.65
C ARG A 246 -20.71 -8.91 -12.77
N ARG A 247 -20.41 -9.45 -13.96
CA ARG A 247 -20.34 -10.91 -14.16
C ARG A 247 -19.25 -11.51 -13.27
N LEU A 248 -18.03 -10.96 -13.32
CA LEU A 248 -16.91 -11.39 -12.48
C LEU A 248 -17.22 -11.32 -10.98
N ALA A 249 -17.96 -10.31 -10.53
CA ALA A 249 -18.35 -10.20 -9.13
C ALA A 249 -19.37 -11.28 -8.70
N LEU A 250 -20.24 -11.73 -9.61
CA LEU A 250 -21.25 -12.77 -9.37
C LEU A 250 -20.73 -14.20 -9.61
N GLU A 251 -19.64 -14.37 -10.35
CA GLU A 251 -19.02 -15.68 -10.56
C GLU A 251 -18.62 -16.30 -9.21
N PRO A 252 -18.88 -17.61 -8.97
CA PRO A 252 -18.63 -18.25 -7.69
C PRO A 252 -17.15 -18.62 -7.49
N GLN A 253 -16.24 -17.70 -7.86
CA GLN A 253 -14.81 -17.82 -7.55
C GLN A 253 -14.52 -17.18 -6.20
N LEU A 254 -14.02 -17.97 -5.26
CA LEU A 254 -13.89 -17.59 -3.84
C LEU A 254 -12.89 -16.46 -3.62
N LEU A 255 -11.74 -16.50 -4.31
CA LEU A 255 -10.66 -15.53 -4.17
C LEU A 255 -10.47 -14.71 -5.45
N VAL A 256 -10.40 -13.39 -5.29
CA VAL A 256 -10.14 -12.44 -6.39
C VAL A 256 -8.88 -11.64 -6.06
N LEU A 257 -7.86 -11.74 -6.91
CA LEU A 257 -6.58 -11.04 -6.78
C LEU A 257 -6.33 -10.16 -8.01
N THR A 258 -6.30 -8.85 -7.82
CA THR A 258 -6.10 -7.89 -8.91
C THR A 258 -5.48 -6.59 -8.39
N LYS A 259 -5.10 -5.66 -9.28
CA LYS A 259 -4.79 -4.29 -8.88
C LYS A 259 -6.09 -3.54 -8.59
N ALA A 260 -6.06 -2.52 -7.73
CA ALA A 260 -7.15 -1.58 -7.54
C ALA A 260 -6.98 -0.36 -8.46
N ASN A 261 -8.06 0.39 -8.70
CA ASN A 261 -8.01 1.66 -9.46
C ASN A 261 -7.33 2.78 -8.65
N SER A 262 -7.27 2.62 -7.33
CA SER A 262 -6.69 3.58 -6.40
C SER A 262 -5.19 3.32 -6.20
N ARG A 263 -4.43 4.41 -6.16
CA ARG A 263 -3.02 4.39 -5.78
C ARG A 263 -2.91 4.50 -4.26
N SER A 264 -1.96 3.78 -3.68
CA SER A 264 -1.67 3.86 -2.26
C SER A 264 -1.26 5.27 -1.87
N THR A 265 -1.78 5.72 -0.73
CA THR A 265 -1.34 6.91 0.01
C THR A 265 -0.26 6.55 1.05
N VAL A 266 -0.10 5.26 1.35
CA VAL A 266 0.86 4.73 2.33
C VAL A 266 2.02 4.02 1.64
N HIS A 267 3.22 4.19 2.17
CA HIS A 267 4.48 3.57 1.76
C HIS A 267 5.00 3.99 0.37
N ARG A 268 4.28 3.78 -0.72
CA ARG A 268 4.76 4.13 -2.06
C ARG A 268 3.61 4.47 -2.99
N SER A 269 3.85 5.35 -3.96
CA SER A 269 2.88 5.63 -5.03
C SER A 269 2.83 4.46 -6.01
N ALA A 270 2.13 3.39 -5.64
CA ALA A 270 1.82 2.23 -6.48
C ALA A 270 0.30 1.99 -6.48
N TYR A 271 -0.21 1.31 -7.50
CA TYR A 271 -1.60 0.80 -7.43
C TYR A 271 -1.71 -0.20 -6.29
N LEU A 272 -2.78 -0.07 -5.51
CA LEU A 272 -3.06 -1.00 -4.42
C LEU A 272 -3.33 -2.39 -4.98
N ASP A 273 -2.90 -3.41 -4.26
CA ASP A 273 -3.31 -4.78 -4.48
C ASP A 273 -4.66 -5.00 -3.80
N TYR A 274 -5.56 -5.63 -4.54
CA TYR A 274 -6.92 -5.95 -4.14
C TYR A 274 -7.02 -7.45 -3.89
N VAL A 275 -7.43 -7.81 -2.68
CA VAL A 275 -7.73 -9.19 -2.29
C VAL A 275 -9.18 -9.25 -1.85
N GLY A 276 -10.05 -9.78 -2.71
CA GLY A 276 -11.46 -10.03 -2.43
C GLY A 276 -11.69 -11.49 -2.05
N VAL A 277 -12.33 -11.72 -0.91
CA VAL A 277 -12.84 -13.04 -0.51
C VAL A 277 -14.35 -13.00 -0.58
N LYS A 278 -14.94 -13.73 -1.52
CA LYS A 278 -16.40 -13.76 -1.70
C LYS A 278 -17.06 -14.50 -0.55
N VAL A 279 -18.18 -13.96 -0.08
CA VAL A 279 -19.06 -14.64 0.86
C VAL A 279 -20.09 -15.39 0.03
N ILE A 280 -20.09 -16.72 0.10
CA ILE A 280 -20.94 -17.59 -0.71
C ILE A 280 -21.87 -18.35 0.24
N ASP A 281 -23.16 -18.40 -0.11
CA ASP A 281 -24.16 -19.11 0.68
C ASP A 281 -24.11 -20.64 0.46
N ASN A 282 -24.96 -21.37 1.16
CA ASN A 282 -25.07 -22.82 1.05
C ASN A 282 -25.66 -23.31 -0.29
N ARG A 283 -26.09 -22.41 -1.16
CA ARG A 283 -26.58 -22.70 -2.52
C ARG A 283 -25.55 -22.35 -3.59
N GLY A 284 -24.35 -21.89 -3.20
CA GLY A 284 -23.30 -21.47 -4.13
C GLY A 284 -23.50 -20.07 -4.69
N LYS A 285 -24.42 -19.26 -4.13
CA LYS A 285 -24.66 -17.88 -4.57
C LYS A 285 -23.77 -16.91 -3.78
N VAL A 286 -23.12 -15.99 -4.49
CA VAL A 286 -22.36 -14.88 -3.88
C VAL A 286 -23.34 -13.91 -3.19
N ILE A 287 -23.16 -13.70 -1.89
CA ILE A 287 -23.98 -12.80 -1.06
C ILE A 287 -23.20 -11.61 -0.49
N GLY A 288 -21.91 -11.51 -0.78
CA GLY A 288 -21.06 -10.43 -0.30
C GLY A 288 -19.59 -10.64 -0.60
N GLU A 289 -18.77 -9.75 -0.05
CA GLU A 289 -17.33 -9.74 -0.23
C GLU A 289 -16.63 -9.17 1.02
N ARG A 290 -15.52 -9.80 1.40
CA ARG A 290 -14.59 -9.29 2.40
C ARG A 290 -13.33 -8.85 1.66
N ARG A 291 -13.05 -7.55 1.71
CA ARG A 291 -12.06 -6.91 0.87
C ARG A 291 -10.88 -6.45 1.69
N PHE A 292 -9.68 -6.82 1.27
CA PHE A 292 -8.43 -6.23 1.72
C PHE A 292 -7.82 -5.37 0.61
N LEU A 293 -7.23 -4.25 1.01
CA LEU A 293 -6.36 -3.42 0.19
C LEU A 293 -4.98 -3.36 0.83
N GLY A 294 -3.95 -3.41 0.01
CA GLY A 294 -2.59 -3.34 0.51
C GLY A 294 -1.54 -3.37 -0.60
N LEU A 295 -0.34 -3.82 -0.25
CA LEU A 295 0.77 -3.95 -1.17
C LEU A 295 1.51 -5.25 -0.90
N PHE A 296 1.83 -6.02 -1.93
CA PHE A 296 2.77 -7.13 -1.79
C PHE A 296 4.15 -6.62 -1.34
N THR A 297 4.75 -7.36 -0.40
CA THR A 297 6.09 -7.03 0.12
C THR A 297 7.17 -7.42 -0.89
N ALA A 298 8.37 -6.87 -0.74
CA ALA A 298 9.51 -7.28 -1.58
C ALA A 298 9.82 -8.78 -1.43
N GLY A 299 9.58 -9.36 -0.24
CA GLY A 299 9.72 -10.80 -0.01
C GLY A 299 8.78 -11.62 -0.88
N ALA A 300 7.50 -11.20 -0.97
CA ALA A 300 6.51 -11.85 -1.82
C ALA A 300 6.91 -11.89 -3.30
N TYR A 301 7.57 -10.84 -3.81
CA TYR A 301 8.03 -10.78 -5.20
C TYR A 301 9.24 -11.68 -5.50
N ASN A 302 10.08 -11.94 -4.49
CA ASN A 302 11.39 -12.58 -4.66
C ASN A 302 11.41 -14.07 -4.34
N GLN A 303 10.35 -14.62 -3.77
CA GLN A 303 10.24 -16.07 -3.56
C GLN A 303 9.82 -16.81 -4.83
N SER A 304 9.95 -18.14 -4.79
CA SER A 304 9.45 -19.02 -5.85
C SER A 304 7.93 -18.95 -5.95
N VAL A 305 7.42 -19.01 -7.19
CA VAL A 305 5.97 -19.13 -7.46
C VAL A 305 5.33 -20.30 -6.71
N ARG A 306 6.07 -21.38 -6.48
CA ARG A 306 5.59 -22.55 -5.73
C ARG A 306 5.38 -22.29 -4.24
N ALA A 307 5.98 -21.25 -3.69
CA ALA A 307 5.79 -20.86 -2.30
C ALA A 307 4.52 -20.00 -2.09
N ILE A 308 3.89 -19.52 -3.18
CA ILE A 308 2.69 -18.71 -3.15
C ILE A 308 1.49 -19.63 -3.43
N PRO A 309 0.58 -19.87 -2.47
CA PRO A 309 -0.47 -20.88 -2.62
C PRO A 309 -1.28 -20.77 -3.92
N TYR A 310 -1.77 -19.56 -4.22
CA TYR A 310 -2.55 -19.27 -5.43
C TYR A 310 -1.75 -19.48 -6.73
N LEU A 311 -0.46 -19.10 -6.75
CA LEU A 311 0.35 -19.24 -7.97
C LEU A 311 0.90 -20.66 -8.14
N SER A 312 1.10 -21.41 -7.05
CA SER A 312 1.47 -22.82 -7.11
C SER A 312 0.36 -23.64 -7.75
N ALA A 313 -0.89 -23.45 -7.32
CA ALA A 313 -2.03 -24.12 -7.91
C ALA A 313 -2.24 -23.72 -9.39
N LYS A 314 -2.04 -22.44 -9.73
CA LYS A 314 -2.05 -21.96 -11.12
C LYS A 314 -0.96 -22.62 -11.97
N LEU A 315 0.25 -22.80 -11.42
CA LEU A 315 1.35 -23.49 -12.10
C LEU A 315 1.03 -24.97 -12.33
N ASP A 316 0.45 -25.65 -11.34
CA ASP A 316 0.06 -27.05 -11.47
C ASP A 316 -1.03 -27.22 -12.53
N ALA A 317 -2.06 -26.36 -12.52
CA ALA A 317 -3.10 -26.33 -13.54
C ALA A 317 -2.55 -26.05 -14.94
N LEU A 318 -1.56 -25.16 -15.06
CA LEU A 318 -0.87 -24.87 -16.32
C LEU A 318 -0.11 -26.09 -16.86
N LEU A 319 0.61 -26.80 -15.99
CA LEU A 319 1.35 -28.01 -16.37
C LEU A 319 0.41 -29.13 -16.79
N ASP A 320 -0.69 -29.32 -16.07
CA ASP A 320 -1.73 -30.30 -16.41
C ASP A 320 -2.39 -29.97 -17.75
N ALA A 321 -2.74 -28.70 -17.98
CA ALA A 321 -3.31 -28.24 -19.25
C ALA A 321 -2.34 -28.43 -20.44
N ALA A 322 -1.03 -28.28 -20.19
CA ALA A 322 0.01 -28.55 -21.17
C ALA A 322 0.34 -30.05 -21.35
N GLY A 323 -0.18 -30.93 -20.48
CA GLY A 323 0.18 -32.35 -20.44
C GLY A 323 1.65 -32.60 -20.07
N LEU A 324 2.27 -31.70 -19.30
CA LEU A 324 3.68 -31.72 -18.99
C LEU A 324 3.93 -32.18 -17.55
N SER A 325 4.90 -33.08 -17.36
CA SER A 325 5.44 -33.40 -16.03
C SER A 325 6.56 -32.43 -15.66
N THR A 326 6.63 -32.04 -14.39
CA THR A 326 7.74 -31.24 -13.82
C THR A 326 9.13 -31.90 -14.00
N ALA A 327 9.19 -33.22 -14.21
CA ALA A 327 10.43 -33.94 -14.45
C ALA A 327 10.91 -33.88 -15.93
N SER A 328 10.01 -33.52 -16.85
CA SER A 328 10.32 -33.39 -18.28
C SER A 328 11.15 -32.13 -18.55
N HIS A 329 11.86 -32.10 -19.67
CA HIS A 329 12.63 -30.92 -20.07
C HIS A 329 11.71 -29.70 -20.25
N SER A 330 10.65 -29.85 -21.06
CA SER A 330 9.65 -28.80 -21.32
C SER A 330 8.89 -28.38 -20.05
N GLY A 331 8.63 -29.31 -19.12
CA GLY A 331 8.03 -28.97 -17.83
C GLY A 331 8.95 -28.10 -16.95
N ARG A 332 10.26 -28.35 -16.95
CA ARG A 332 11.22 -27.48 -16.25
C ARG A 332 11.31 -26.09 -16.90
N GLU A 333 11.28 -26.02 -18.23
CA GLU A 333 11.26 -24.76 -18.97
C GLU A 333 9.99 -23.96 -18.69
N MET A 334 8.82 -24.62 -18.62
CA MET A 334 7.55 -23.99 -18.25
C MET A 334 7.61 -23.37 -16.85
N VAL A 335 8.14 -24.12 -15.87
CA VAL A 335 8.34 -23.62 -14.52
C VAL A 335 9.27 -22.41 -14.52
N GLN A 336 10.40 -22.47 -15.23
CA GLN A 336 11.34 -21.36 -15.33
C GLN A 336 10.71 -20.12 -16.00
N PHE A 337 9.90 -20.32 -17.03
CA PHE A 337 9.15 -19.25 -17.67
C PHE A 337 8.22 -18.55 -16.65
N VAL A 338 7.39 -19.32 -15.93
CA VAL A 338 6.48 -18.78 -14.91
C VAL A 338 7.25 -18.07 -13.80
N GLU A 339 8.39 -18.63 -13.35
CA GLU A 339 9.27 -18.00 -12.35
C GLU A 339 9.90 -16.67 -12.81
N THR A 340 9.90 -16.35 -14.11
CA THR A 340 10.40 -15.07 -14.65
C THR A 340 9.30 -14.15 -15.16
N TYR A 341 8.05 -14.64 -15.23
CA TYR A 341 6.91 -13.83 -15.63
C TYR A 341 6.60 -12.75 -14.58
N PRO A 342 6.11 -11.56 -14.99
CA PRO A 342 5.73 -10.52 -14.04
C PRO A 342 4.72 -11.04 -13.02
N ARG A 343 5.04 -10.93 -11.72
CA ARG A 343 4.22 -11.50 -10.64
C ARG A 343 2.82 -10.89 -10.62
N ASP A 344 2.74 -9.58 -10.81
CA ASP A 344 1.47 -8.86 -10.87
C ASP A 344 0.56 -9.43 -11.97
N GLU A 345 1.11 -9.78 -13.13
CA GLU A 345 0.34 -10.40 -14.21
C GLU A 345 -0.02 -11.85 -13.88
N LEU A 346 0.85 -12.61 -13.21
CA LEU A 346 0.54 -14.00 -12.80
C LEU A 346 -0.69 -14.07 -11.89
N PHE A 347 -0.92 -13.08 -11.03
CA PHE A 347 -2.11 -13.07 -10.17
C PHE A 347 -3.40 -12.91 -10.98
N SER A 348 -3.40 -12.11 -12.04
CA SER A 348 -4.63 -11.78 -12.78
C SER A 348 -4.85 -12.62 -14.05
N ILE A 349 -3.79 -13.08 -14.74
CA ILE A 349 -3.93 -13.85 -15.98
C ILE A 349 -4.60 -15.21 -15.75
N SER A 350 -5.47 -15.64 -16.66
CA SER A 350 -6.08 -16.97 -16.63
C SER A 350 -5.08 -18.07 -17.01
N VAL A 351 -5.35 -19.32 -16.60
CA VAL A 351 -4.49 -20.47 -16.96
C VAL A 351 -4.41 -20.67 -18.48
N SER A 352 -5.53 -20.51 -19.18
CA SER A 352 -5.59 -20.66 -20.64
C SER A 352 -4.78 -19.59 -21.37
N GLU A 353 -4.88 -18.33 -20.97
CA GLU A 353 -4.09 -17.25 -21.59
C GLU A 353 -2.60 -17.40 -21.26
N LEU A 354 -2.28 -17.78 -20.02
CA LEU A 354 -0.90 -18.04 -19.62
C LEU A 354 -0.29 -19.18 -20.43
N LEU A 355 -1.05 -20.24 -20.71
CA LEU A 355 -0.64 -21.34 -21.58
C LEU A 355 -0.34 -20.85 -23.00
N ASP A 356 -1.23 -20.06 -23.58
CA ASP A 356 -1.04 -19.49 -24.91
C ASP A 356 0.22 -18.62 -25.00
N VAL A 357 0.49 -17.80 -23.98
CA VAL A 357 1.72 -17.00 -23.90
C VAL A 357 2.95 -17.89 -23.74
N ALA A 358 2.90 -18.87 -22.82
CA ALA A 358 4.02 -19.75 -22.55
C ALA A 358 4.43 -20.59 -23.77
N LEU A 359 3.45 -21.15 -24.48
CA LEU A 359 3.69 -21.89 -25.73
C LEU A 359 4.28 -21.01 -26.82
N GLN A 360 3.86 -19.75 -26.91
CA GLN A 360 4.46 -18.80 -27.84
C GLN A 360 5.89 -18.43 -27.46
N VAL A 361 6.19 -18.25 -26.17
CA VAL A 361 7.54 -17.96 -25.69
C VAL A 361 8.50 -19.13 -25.96
N ALA A 362 8.07 -20.37 -25.73
CA ALA A 362 8.84 -21.56 -26.08
C ALA A 362 9.19 -21.59 -27.58
N ASN A 363 8.23 -21.32 -28.46
CA ASN A 363 8.45 -21.24 -29.91
C ASN A 363 9.40 -20.10 -30.33
N ILE A 364 9.48 -19.01 -29.56
CA ILE A 364 10.36 -17.87 -29.86
C ILE A 364 11.81 -18.19 -29.52
N GLN A 365 12.06 -18.89 -28.40
CA GLN A 365 13.42 -19.25 -27.99
C GLN A 365 14.15 -20.07 -29.07
N GLU A 366 13.41 -20.87 -29.83
CA GLU A 366 13.93 -21.61 -30.98
C GLU A 366 14.27 -20.72 -32.19
N ARG A 367 13.61 -19.55 -32.34
CA ARG A 367 13.63 -18.75 -33.59
C ARG A 367 14.27 -17.37 -33.46
N ARG A 368 14.79 -16.97 -32.29
CA ARG A 368 15.42 -15.65 -32.03
C ARG A 368 14.59 -14.46 -32.56
N GLN A 369 13.30 -14.42 -32.23
CA GLN A 369 12.39 -13.35 -32.63
C GLN A 369 12.02 -12.46 -31.43
N VAL A 370 11.67 -11.21 -31.67
CA VAL A 370 11.07 -10.32 -30.66
C VAL A 370 9.56 -10.35 -30.84
N ARG A 371 8.80 -10.55 -29.75
CA ARG A 371 7.34 -10.39 -29.72
C ARG A 371 6.92 -9.51 -28.55
N VAL A 372 5.78 -8.87 -28.70
CA VAL A 372 5.10 -8.11 -27.64
C VAL A 372 3.77 -8.78 -27.39
N PHE A 373 3.46 -9.03 -26.11
CA PHE A 373 2.17 -9.54 -25.66
C PHE A 373 1.44 -8.41 -24.94
N VAL A 374 0.16 -8.22 -25.24
CA VAL A 374 -0.68 -7.19 -24.63
C VAL A 374 -1.90 -7.90 -24.06
N ARG A 375 -2.17 -7.68 -22.77
CA ARG A 375 -3.36 -8.16 -22.08
C ARG A 375 -4.18 -6.94 -21.63
N PRO A 376 -5.44 -6.79 -22.06
CA PRO A 376 -6.35 -5.83 -21.43
C PRO A 376 -6.71 -6.34 -20.03
N ASP A 377 -6.81 -5.44 -19.05
CA ASP A 377 -7.26 -5.83 -17.72
C ASP A 377 -8.75 -6.23 -17.73
N ASP A 378 -9.10 -7.27 -16.96
CA ASP A 378 -10.45 -7.86 -16.93
C ASP A 378 -11.51 -6.87 -16.40
N TYR A 379 -11.05 -5.81 -15.75
CA TYR A 379 -11.87 -4.72 -15.22
C TYR A 379 -11.81 -3.45 -16.07
N ALA A 380 -11.27 -3.52 -17.28
CA ALA A 380 -11.21 -2.46 -18.29
C ALA A 380 -10.53 -1.15 -17.82
N ARG A 381 -9.38 -1.28 -17.14
CA ARG A 381 -8.56 -0.16 -16.65
C ARG A 381 -7.40 0.18 -17.57
#